data_AF-A0A9N9U2Z5-F1
#
_entry.id   AF-A0A9N9U2Z5-F1
#
_cell.length_a   1.000
_cell.length_b   1.000
_cell.length_c   1.000
_cell.angle_alpha   90.00
_cell.angle_beta   90.00
_cell.angle_gamma   90.00
#
_symmetry.space_group_name_H-M   'P 1'
#
loop_
_entity.id
_entity.type
_entity.pdbx_description
1 polymer ?
#
loop_
_entity_poly.entity_id
_entity_poly.type
_entity_poly.pdbx_seq_one_letter_code
_entity_poly.pdbx_strand_id
1 'polypeptide(L)'
;MNCTSSGNVPGYNASNFVALSLRIGRPAIVVTVNFRLGAFGFMASDDILKDNQRTGDKGVGNYALHDQYMAMLWVKKYICGFGGDAERITAIGQSSGASNAVIASRELDHQQHVYDKFLEHLGISANMPPNQRLEMLRSIKQEDLVAAYVCLGSPLPNWQATVDGVVVEALPNCDGLANQVYAPSIKRVMAGFCEQEGALWSGRIKPQQWTVPKIIDRMAAYCDPRETYDILGKYAITDEDRDNELVPKLSDFCGGVEFRQPIYELVNNWKQGDAYLYRMRFVNQFDGMFSGKAHHGVDLLFFFQTYNHLLPKEYTAAAEEMGKHFVEFLNGISPWAPFTEMNNVMNYGPDHVGSQSLEASLYGQCQPLNGCKDWFNKCTSVSRAIRNEIVYTRGGE
;
A
#
# COMPACT_ATOMS: atom_id res chain seq x y z
N MET A 1 -14.97 -4.42 5.04
CA MET A 1 -13.57 -3.94 5.05
C MET A 1 -13.36 -2.62 4.29
N ASN A 2 -14.40 -1.96 3.76
CA ASN A 2 -14.17 -0.88 2.78
C ASN A 2 -14.20 0.55 3.36
N CYS A 3 -14.13 0.67 4.70
CA CYS A 3 -14.03 1.90 5.49
C CYS A 3 -13.22 1.60 6.76
N THR A 4 -11.99 1.13 6.63
CA THR A 4 -11.24 0.65 7.81
C THR A 4 -9.91 1.37 7.96
N SER A 5 -9.88 2.34 8.86
CA SER A 5 -8.82 2.61 9.83
C SER A 5 -9.15 3.92 10.53
N SER A 6 -8.50 4.21 11.66
CA SER A 6 -8.58 5.48 12.35
C SER A 6 -7.22 5.77 12.99
N GLY A 7 -6.85 7.05 13.09
CA GLY A 7 -5.68 7.46 13.87
C GLY A 7 -5.77 7.11 15.37
N ASN A 8 -6.94 6.65 15.84
CA ASN A 8 -7.19 6.25 17.23
C ASN A 8 -7.28 4.72 17.44
N VAL A 9 -6.91 3.89 16.45
CA VAL A 9 -6.85 2.45 16.71
C VAL A 9 -5.71 2.14 17.70
N PRO A 10 -5.90 1.24 18.68
CA PRO A 10 -4.90 0.98 19.72
C PRO A 10 -3.51 0.60 19.19
N GLY A 11 -3.44 -0.07 18.02
CA GLY A 11 -2.19 -0.45 17.37
C GLY A 11 -1.35 0.72 16.85
N TYR A 12 -1.91 1.94 16.79
CA TYR A 12 -1.19 3.17 16.42
C TYR A 12 -0.88 4.07 17.62
N ASN A 13 -1.02 3.55 18.85
CA ASN A 13 -0.66 4.30 20.04
C ASN A 13 0.85 4.53 20.09
N ALA A 14 1.26 5.77 19.81
CA ALA A 14 2.65 6.17 19.76
C ALA A 14 3.31 6.40 21.13
N SER A 15 2.59 6.23 22.25
CA SER A 15 3.12 6.56 23.58
C SER A 15 4.43 5.83 23.90
N ASN A 16 4.52 4.55 23.55
CA ASN A 16 5.73 3.77 23.82
C ASN A 16 6.89 4.16 22.89
N PHE A 17 6.61 4.46 21.62
CA PHE A 17 7.61 5.00 20.68
C PHE A 17 8.14 6.38 21.14
N VAL A 18 7.25 7.28 21.56
CA VAL A 18 7.62 8.58 22.13
C VAL A 18 8.44 8.40 23.40
N ALA A 19 8.05 7.48 24.29
CA ALA A 19 8.83 7.16 25.49
C ALA A 19 10.23 6.62 25.15
N LEU A 20 10.36 5.78 24.13
CA LEU A 20 11.67 5.33 23.63
C LEU A 20 12.51 6.50 23.12
N SER A 21 11.91 7.41 22.33
CA SER A 21 12.60 8.60 21.81
C SER A 21 13.18 9.47 22.93
N LEU A 22 12.44 9.62 24.05
CA LEU A 22 12.90 10.31 25.25
C LEU A 22 14.06 9.57 25.93
N ARG A 23 13.94 8.24 26.11
CA ARG A 23 14.99 7.42 26.76
C ARG A 23 16.32 7.49 26.04
N ILE A 24 16.31 7.57 24.71
CA ILE A 24 17.54 7.64 23.91
C ILE A 24 18.01 9.08 23.63
N GLY A 25 17.43 10.07 24.31
CA GLY A 25 17.87 11.47 24.24
C GLY A 25 17.54 12.19 22.93
N ARG A 26 16.53 11.70 22.19
CA ARG A 26 16.10 12.26 20.90
C ARG A 26 14.57 12.39 20.86
N PRO A 27 13.99 13.33 21.63
CA PRO A 27 12.54 13.48 21.75
C PRO A 27 11.86 13.66 20.37
N ALA A 28 10.73 12.98 20.17
CA ALA A 28 9.90 13.10 18.98
C ALA A 28 8.44 13.43 19.35
N ILE A 29 7.77 14.19 18.49
CA ILE A 29 6.32 14.40 18.55
C ILE A 29 5.69 13.56 17.44
N VAL A 30 4.67 12.77 17.79
CA VAL A 30 3.89 12.00 16.82
C VAL A 30 2.51 12.63 16.72
N VAL A 31 2.09 12.95 15.50
CA VAL A 31 0.75 13.43 15.18
C VAL A 31 0.07 12.39 14.30
N THR A 32 -1.06 11.85 14.75
CA THR A 32 -1.93 11.01 13.93
C THR A 32 -3.12 11.82 13.45
N VAL A 33 -3.53 11.61 12.20
CA VAL A 33 -4.64 12.36 11.59
C VAL A 33 -5.63 11.41 10.94
N ASN A 34 -6.91 11.76 11.04
CA ASN A 34 -7.94 11.10 10.26
C ASN A 34 -8.06 11.81 8.91
N PHE A 35 -8.27 11.03 7.86
CA PHE A 35 -8.62 11.52 6.53
C PHE A 35 -9.80 10.70 6.01
N ARG A 36 -10.57 11.24 5.06
CA ARG A 36 -11.73 10.53 4.50
C ARG A 36 -11.31 9.24 3.81
N LEU A 37 -12.15 8.21 3.90
CA LEU A 37 -11.88 6.89 3.33
C LEU A 37 -12.98 6.47 2.36
N GLY A 38 -12.64 5.51 1.48
CA GLY A 38 -13.58 4.93 0.51
C GLY A 38 -14.26 5.99 -0.35
N ALA A 39 -15.56 5.83 -0.63
CA ALA A 39 -16.41 6.76 -1.35
C ALA A 39 -16.28 8.21 -0.85
N PHE A 40 -16.23 8.41 0.47
CA PHE A 40 -16.14 9.76 1.05
C PHE A 40 -14.81 10.45 0.74
N GLY A 41 -13.75 9.68 0.54
CA GLY A 41 -12.40 10.20 0.29
C GLY A 41 -11.94 10.11 -1.17
N PHE A 42 -12.50 9.20 -1.95
CA PHE A 42 -11.94 8.78 -3.23
C PHE A 42 -13.00 8.52 -4.31
N MET A 43 -14.29 8.79 -4.07
CA MET A 43 -15.30 8.66 -5.13
C MET A 43 -14.99 9.63 -6.27
N ALA A 44 -14.89 9.08 -7.48
CA ALA A 44 -14.61 9.83 -8.69
C ALA A 44 -15.55 9.38 -9.82
N SER A 45 -16.06 10.34 -10.59
CA SER A 45 -16.92 10.13 -11.75
C SER A 45 -17.03 11.42 -12.58
N ASP A 46 -17.51 11.32 -13.82
CA ASP A 46 -17.83 12.46 -14.67
C ASP A 46 -18.89 13.38 -14.06
N ASP A 47 -19.81 12.82 -13.27
CA ASP A 47 -20.81 13.59 -12.53
C ASP A 47 -20.11 14.52 -11.52
N ILE A 48 -19.19 13.96 -10.75
CA ILE A 48 -18.44 14.68 -9.73
C ILE A 48 -17.49 15.69 -10.37
N LEU A 49 -16.80 15.31 -11.46
CA LEU A 49 -15.92 16.22 -12.19
C LEU A 49 -16.69 17.47 -12.67
N LYS A 50 -17.89 17.29 -13.24
CA LYS A 50 -18.74 18.40 -13.66
C LYS A 50 -19.22 19.25 -12.48
N ASP A 51 -19.56 18.64 -11.35
CA ASP A 51 -19.97 19.36 -10.13
C ASP A 51 -18.83 20.21 -9.57
N ASN A 52 -17.63 19.63 -9.45
CA ASN A 52 -16.41 20.31 -9.04
C ASN A 52 -16.09 21.52 -9.95
N GLN A 53 -16.15 21.34 -11.27
CA GLN A 53 -15.91 22.40 -12.26
C GLN A 53 -16.85 23.59 -12.10
N ARG A 54 -18.10 23.40 -11.67
CA ARG A 54 -19.05 24.50 -11.42
C ARG A 54 -18.61 25.41 -10.28
N THR A 55 -17.79 24.90 -9.37
CA THR A 55 -17.22 25.66 -8.23
C THR A 55 -15.80 26.16 -8.50
N GLY A 56 -15.25 25.89 -9.68
CA GLY A 56 -13.90 26.28 -10.08
C GLY A 56 -12.81 25.26 -9.72
N ASP A 57 -13.17 24.10 -9.18
CA ASP A 57 -12.23 23.00 -8.96
C ASP A 57 -11.99 22.23 -10.26
N LYS A 58 -10.75 21.81 -10.50
CA LYS A 58 -10.30 21.10 -11.70
C LYS A 58 -10.16 19.59 -11.49
N GLY A 59 -10.05 19.14 -10.24
CA GLY A 59 -9.82 17.74 -9.90
C GLY A 59 -11.12 16.93 -9.75
N VAL A 60 -10.97 15.63 -9.52
CA VAL A 60 -12.06 14.69 -9.24
C VAL A 60 -11.58 13.58 -8.31
N GLY A 61 -12.38 13.22 -7.32
CA GLY A 61 -11.94 12.29 -6.28
C GLY A 61 -10.81 12.86 -5.44
N ASN A 62 -9.92 11.99 -4.96
CA ASN A 62 -8.70 12.35 -4.19
C ASN A 62 -8.89 13.25 -2.96
N TYR A 63 -10.12 13.45 -2.49
CA TYR A 63 -10.43 14.27 -1.32
C TYR A 63 -9.65 13.87 -0.06
N ALA A 64 -9.39 12.58 0.09
CA ALA A 64 -8.52 12.01 1.12
C ALA A 64 -7.07 12.53 1.05
N LEU A 65 -6.53 12.70 -0.16
CA LEU A 65 -5.19 13.25 -0.37
C LEU A 65 -5.16 14.74 -0.02
N HIS A 66 -6.24 15.47 -0.33
CA HIS A 66 -6.40 16.84 0.13
C HIS A 66 -6.49 16.93 1.66
N ASP A 67 -7.21 16.03 2.33
CA ASP A 67 -7.26 15.98 3.79
C ASP A 67 -5.86 15.79 4.40
N GLN A 68 -5.08 14.86 3.85
CA GLN A 68 -3.69 14.61 4.27
C GLN A 68 -2.80 15.84 4.01
N TYR A 69 -2.91 16.47 2.84
CA TYR A 69 -2.17 17.68 2.52
C TYR A 69 -2.50 18.83 3.49
N MET A 70 -3.79 19.05 3.76
CA MET A 70 -4.25 20.05 4.72
C MET A 70 -3.79 19.75 6.15
N ALA A 71 -3.79 18.49 6.56
CA ALA A 71 -3.23 18.06 7.83
C ALA A 71 -1.73 18.37 7.93
N MET A 72 -0.96 18.13 6.88
CA MET A 72 0.47 18.46 6.84
C MET A 72 0.72 19.98 6.92
N LEU A 73 -0.11 20.79 6.23
CA LEU A 73 -0.06 22.24 6.36
C LEU A 73 -0.41 22.71 7.77
N TRP A 74 -1.40 22.09 8.42
CA TRP A 74 -1.75 22.39 9.80
C TRP A 74 -0.60 22.05 10.74
N VAL A 75 0.00 20.86 10.63
CA VAL A 75 1.16 20.45 11.43
C VAL A 75 2.30 21.45 11.21
N LYS A 76 2.67 21.75 9.97
CA LYS A 76 3.73 22.72 9.67
C LYS A 76 3.46 24.09 10.29
N LYS A 77 2.20 24.55 10.30
CA LYS A 77 1.84 25.86 10.85
C LYS A 77 1.82 25.89 12.39
N TYR A 78 1.43 24.81 13.06
CA TYR A 78 1.10 24.84 14.49
C TYR A 78 2.00 23.99 15.38
N ILE A 79 2.85 23.11 14.84
CA ILE A 79 3.63 22.16 15.66
C ILE A 79 4.60 22.85 16.63
N CYS A 80 5.06 24.06 16.33
CA CYS A 80 5.88 24.87 17.23
C CYS A 80 5.17 25.15 18.58
N GLY A 81 3.84 25.27 18.58
CA GLY A 81 3.05 25.44 19.81
C GLY A 81 3.06 24.21 20.73
N PHE A 82 3.43 23.04 20.19
CA PHE A 82 3.59 21.79 20.92
C PHE A 82 5.06 21.49 21.24
N GLY A 83 5.99 22.41 20.93
CA GLY A 83 7.43 22.25 21.11
C GLY A 83 8.13 21.49 19.97
N GLY A 84 7.47 21.27 18.84
CA GLY A 84 8.08 20.64 17.66
C GLY A 84 8.74 21.63 16.72
N ASP A 85 9.54 21.11 15.80
CA ASP A 85 10.23 21.88 14.77
C ASP A 85 9.49 21.76 13.42
N ALA A 86 8.93 22.86 12.93
CA ALA A 86 8.16 22.92 11.68
C ALA A 86 9.00 22.63 10.42
N GLU A 87 10.33 22.69 10.50
CA GLU A 87 11.24 22.37 9.39
C GLU A 87 11.77 20.93 9.47
N ARG A 88 11.41 20.17 10.53
CA ARG A 88 11.80 18.76 10.72
C ARG A 88 10.56 17.88 10.86
N ILE A 89 9.84 17.74 9.75
CA ILE A 89 8.64 16.91 9.66
C ILE A 89 8.94 15.67 8.82
N THR A 90 8.61 14.50 9.35
CA THR A 90 8.64 13.23 8.62
C THR A 90 7.23 12.66 8.51
N ALA A 91 6.81 12.34 7.28
CA ALA A 91 5.59 11.59 7.04
C ALA A 91 5.90 10.09 7.13
N ILE A 92 5.10 9.36 7.92
CA ILE A 92 5.19 7.90 8.06
C ILE A 92 3.80 7.34 7.79
N GLY A 93 3.73 6.28 7.00
CA GLY A 93 2.51 5.56 6.72
C GLY A 93 2.79 4.07 6.54
N GLN A 94 1.72 3.27 6.55
CA GLN A 94 1.76 1.83 6.25
C GLN A 94 0.60 1.50 5.32
N SER A 95 0.79 0.53 4.42
CA SER A 95 -0.20 0.15 3.40
C SER A 95 -0.69 1.38 2.61
N SER A 96 -1.99 1.58 2.49
CA SER A 96 -2.60 2.79 1.89
C SER A 96 -2.06 4.10 2.47
N GLY A 97 -1.69 4.15 3.75
CA GLY A 97 -1.06 5.33 4.35
C GLY A 97 0.33 5.64 3.79
N ALA A 98 1.03 4.63 3.25
CA ALA A 98 2.33 4.78 2.58
C ALA A 98 2.20 4.86 1.05
N SER A 99 1.23 4.14 0.47
CA SER A 99 1.19 3.80 -0.96
C SER A 99 0.27 4.69 -1.80
N ASN A 100 -0.22 5.81 -1.26
CA ASN A 100 -1.32 6.60 -1.80
C ASN A 100 -1.18 7.12 -3.25
N ALA A 101 -0.07 6.86 -3.95
CA ALA A 101 0.04 7.12 -5.39
C ALA A 101 0.35 5.85 -6.22
N VAL A 102 1.37 5.04 -5.90
CA VAL A 102 1.94 4.14 -6.94
C VAL A 102 1.18 2.85 -7.18
N ILE A 103 0.59 2.26 -6.14
CA ILE A 103 0.07 0.87 -6.22
C ILE A 103 -1.46 0.86 -6.28
N ALA A 104 -2.10 1.93 -5.80
CA ALA A 104 -3.53 2.02 -5.64
C ALA A 104 -4.20 3.02 -6.59
N SER A 105 -3.48 3.69 -7.50
CA SER A 105 -4.13 4.67 -8.39
C SER A 105 -4.92 4.02 -9.52
N ARG A 106 -6.00 4.67 -9.95
CA ARG A 106 -6.88 4.26 -11.05
C ARG A 106 -7.14 5.40 -12.03
N GLU A 107 -7.39 5.05 -13.28
CA GLU A 107 -7.95 6.00 -14.24
C GLU A 107 -9.39 6.38 -13.85
N LEU A 108 -9.81 7.59 -14.22
CA LEU A 108 -11.18 8.05 -14.03
C LEU A 108 -12.20 7.10 -14.67
N ASP A 109 -11.90 6.56 -15.85
CA ASP A 109 -12.76 5.58 -16.55
C ASP A 109 -13.04 4.34 -15.68
N HIS A 110 -12.06 3.84 -14.92
CA HIS A 110 -12.27 2.71 -14.02
C HIS A 110 -13.19 3.11 -12.85
N GLN A 111 -12.95 4.29 -12.25
CA GLN A 111 -13.76 4.80 -11.15
C GLN A 111 -15.21 5.09 -11.57
N GLN A 112 -15.44 5.49 -12.82
CA GLN A 112 -16.78 5.68 -13.38
C GLN A 112 -17.60 4.39 -13.34
N HIS A 113 -17.02 3.23 -13.67
CA HIS A 113 -17.74 1.94 -13.58
C HIS A 113 -18.08 1.57 -12.13
N VAL A 114 -17.16 1.83 -11.21
CA VAL A 114 -17.40 1.65 -9.77
C VAL A 114 -18.58 2.54 -9.34
N TYR A 115 -18.61 3.79 -9.80
CA TYR A 115 -19.69 4.75 -9.54
C TYR A 115 -21.03 4.28 -10.10
N ASP A 116 -21.08 3.85 -11.36
CA ASP A 116 -22.33 3.42 -12.02
C ASP A 116 -22.95 2.21 -11.32
N LYS A 117 -22.13 1.21 -10.99
CA LYS A 117 -22.58 0.03 -10.22
C LYS A 117 -23.08 0.40 -8.82
N PHE A 118 -22.45 1.39 -8.22
CA PHE A 118 -22.84 1.91 -6.91
C PHE A 118 -24.19 2.63 -6.99
N LEU A 119 -24.42 3.45 -8.02
CA LEU A 119 -25.71 4.10 -8.28
C LEU A 119 -26.82 3.08 -8.55
N GLU A 120 -26.56 2.08 -9.39
CA GLU A 120 -27.50 1.01 -9.72
C GLU A 120 -27.95 0.28 -8.44
N HIS A 121 -27.01 -0.11 -7.59
CA HIS A 121 -27.31 -0.76 -6.32
C HIS A 121 -28.14 0.12 -5.37
N LEU A 122 -27.92 1.44 -5.40
CA LEU A 122 -28.66 2.42 -4.61
C LEU A 122 -30.02 2.81 -5.25
N GLY A 123 -30.36 2.26 -6.41
CA GLY A 123 -31.59 2.58 -7.14
C GLY A 123 -31.60 3.98 -7.75
N ILE A 124 -30.44 4.60 -7.95
CA ILE A 124 -30.31 5.91 -8.60
C ILE A 124 -30.22 5.70 -10.10
N SER A 125 -31.20 6.19 -10.85
CA SER A 125 -31.27 5.98 -12.30
C SER A 125 -30.15 6.71 -13.05
N ALA A 126 -29.43 5.99 -13.92
CA ALA A 126 -28.46 6.56 -14.85
C ALA A 126 -29.06 7.54 -15.88
N ASN A 127 -30.39 7.57 -16.03
CA ASN A 127 -31.08 8.50 -16.94
C ASN A 127 -31.37 9.88 -16.30
N MET A 128 -31.21 9.98 -14.98
CA MET A 128 -31.40 11.24 -14.25
C MET A 128 -30.26 12.23 -14.56
N PRO A 129 -30.49 13.55 -14.60
CA PRO A 129 -29.40 14.52 -14.76
C PRO A 129 -28.29 14.37 -13.70
N PRO A 130 -27.00 14.57 -14.04
CA PRO A 130 -25.87 14.41 -13.11
C PRO A 130 -26.04 15.08 -11.75
N ASN A 131 -26.51 16.33 -11.73
CA ASN A 131 -26.72 17.08 -10.50
C ASN A 131 -27.79 16.44 -9.59
N GLN A 132 -28.86 15.91 -10.17
CA GLN A 132 -29.91 15.23 -9.40
C GLN A 132 -29.42 13.88 -8.85
N ARG A 133 -28.61 13.13 -9.61
CA ARG A 133 -27.96 11.90 -9.10
C ARG A 133 -27.08 12.19 -7.90
N LEU A 134 -26.31 13.28 -7.97
CA LEU A 134 -25.46 13.77 -6.90
C LEU A 134 -26.25 14.27 -5.67
N GLU A 135 -27.39 14.94 -5.88
CA GLU A 135 -28.31 15.33 -4.81
C GLU A 135 -28.90 14.09 -4.12
N MET A 136 -29.34 13.08 -4.88
CA MET A 136 -29.80 11.81 -4.32
C MET A 136 -28.69 11.14 -3.49
N LEU A 137 -27.48 11.00 -4.04
CA LEU A 137 -26.34 10.43 -3.33
C LEU A 137 -26.07 11.14 -1.98
N ARG A 138 -26.11 12.48 -1.95
CA ARG A 138 -25.91 13.27 -0.72
C ARG A 138 -27.06 13.10 0.28
N SER A 139 -28.25 12.72 -0.17
CA SER A 139 -29.42 12.49 0.68
C SER A 139 -29.44 11.11 1.35
N ILE A 140 -28.65 10.15 0.85
CA ILE A 140 -28.55 8.81 1.42
C ILE A 140 -27.78 8.86 2.73
N LYS A 141 -28.26 8.13 3.75
CA LYS A 141 -27.58 8.04 5.03
C LYS A 141 -26.20 7.40 4.87
N GLN A 142 -25.24 7.85 5.68
CA GLN A 142 -23.88 7.31 5.66
C GLN A 142 -23.84 5.78 5.85
N GLU A 143 -24.66 5.23 6.74
CA GLU A 143 -24.74 3.78 7.01
C GLU A 143 -25.16 2.97 5.78
N ASP A 144 -26.13 3.49 5.02
CA ASP A 144 -26.62 2.87 3.78
C ASP A 144 -25.57 2.96 2.66
N LEU A 145 -24.87 4.10 2.56
CA LEU A 145 -23.73 4.25 1.64
C LEU A 145 -22.63 3.25 1.95
N VAL A 146 -22.29 3.03 3.23
CA VAL A 146 -21.28 2.06 3.62
C VAL A 146 -21.75 0.62 3.35
N ALA A 147 -23.02 0.32 3.60
CA ALA A 147 -23.61 -0.99 3.32
C ALA A 147 -23.60 -1.33 1.82
N ALA A 148 -23.82 -0.34 0.96
CA ALA A 148 -23.85 -0.49 -0.49
C ALA A 148 -22.54 -1.01 -1.10
N TYR A 149 -21.41 -0.92 -0.38
CA TYR A 149 -20.12 -1.45 -0.86
C TYR A 149 -20.13 -2.95 -1.14
N VAL A 150 -21.10 -3.69 -0.59
CA VAL A 150 -21.30 -5.11 -0.90
C VAL A 150 -21.46 -5.34 -2.40
N CYS A 151 -22.06 -4.39 -3.14
CA CYS A 151 -22.27 -4.50 -4.59
C CYS A 151 -20.96 -4.55 -5.38
N LEU A 152 -19.88 -4.00 -4.82
CA LEU A 152 -18.59 -3.90 -5.49
C LEU A 152 -17.81 -5.22 -5.43
N GLY A 153 -18.29 -6.24 -4.69
CA GLY A 153 -17.77 -7.60 -4.75
C GLY A 153 -16.31 -7.76 -4.28
N SER A 154 -15.75 -6.73 -3.63
CA SER A 154 -14.35 -6.71 -3.22
C SER A 154 -14.17 -6.21 -1.77
N PRO A 155 -13.49 -6.98 -0.89
CA PRO A 155 -12.92 -6.48 0.37
C PRO A 155 -11.79 -5.46 0.24
N LEU A 156 -11.35 -5.12 -0.98
CA LEU A 156 -10.38 -4.04 -1.20
C LEU A 156 -11.07 -2.70 -1.41
N PRO A 157 -10.37 -1.57 -1.19
CA PRO A 157 -10.88 -0.28 -1.60
C PRO A 157 -11.03 -0.28 -3.13
N ASN A 158 -12.27 -0.29 -3.62
CA ASN A 158 -12.58 -0.03 -5.04
C ASN A 158 -12.43 1.47 -5.34
N TRP A 159 -12.73 2.29 -4.32
CA TRP A 159 -12.43 3.71 -4.31
C TRP A 159 -10.98 3.92 -3.91
N GLN A 160 -10.19 4.47 -4.81
CA GLN A 160 -8.76 4.67 -4.64
C GLN A 160 -8.33 6.01 -5.24
N ALA A 161 -7.05 6.35 -5.09
CA ALA A 161 -6.50 7.53 -5.76
C ALA A 161 -6.82 7.48 -7.26
N THR A 162 -7.20 8.62 -7.83
CA THR A 162 -7.67 8.72 -9.21
C THR A 162 -6.75 9.65 -9.99
N VAL A 163 -6.39 9.28 -11.22
CA VAL A 163 -5.74 10.22 -12.15
C VAL A 163 -6.73 11.35 -12.44
N ASP A 164 -6.49 12.51 -11.84
CA ASP A 164 -7.36 13.69 -11.90
C ASP A 164 -6.72 14.86 -12.66
N GLY A 165 -5.46 14.72 -13.08
CA GLY A 165 -4.71 15.78 -13.76
C GLY A 165 -4.35 16.95 -12.84
N VAL A 166 -4.53 16.81 -11.52
CA VAL A 166 -4.26 17.86 -10.52
C VAL A 166 -3.35 17.35 -9.42
N VAL A 167 -3.80 16.34 -8.67
CA VAL A 167 -3.04 15.69 -7.59
C VAL A 167 -2.26 14.51 -8.14
N VAL A 168 -2.89 13.73 -9.03
CA VAL A 168 -2.28 12.58 -9.72
C VAL A 168 -2.39 12.85 -11.21
N GLU A 169 -1.27 13.27 -11.81
CA GLU A 169 -1.23 13.68 -13.23
C GLU A 169 -1.31 12.49 -14.19
N ALA A 170 -0.75 11.35 -13.82
CA ALA A 170 -0.75 10.12 -14.60
C ALA A 170 -0.72 8.90 -13.67
N LEU A 171 -1.17 7.75 -14.17
CA LEU A 171 -1.02 6.49 -13.45
C LEU A 171 0.46 6.24 -13.15
N PRO A 172 0.85 6.16 -11.86
CA PRO A 172 2.22 5.82 -11.57
C PRO A 172 2.44 4.34 -11.90
N ASN A 173 3.61 4.05 -12.43
CA ASN A 173 4.04 2.70 -12.74
C ASN A 173 5.51 2.54 -12.35
N CYS A 174 5.90 1.31 -12.01
CA CYS A 174 7.27 1.01 -11.60
C CYS A 174 8.29 1.40 -12.68
N ASP A 175 7.96 1.19 -13.96
CA ASP A 175 8.82 1.54 -15.09
C ASP A 175 9.12 3.07 -15.16
N GLY A 176 8.22 3.90 -14.61
CA GLY A 176 8.30 5.35 -14.58
C GLY A 176 8.92 5.94 -13.32
N LEU A 177 9.13 5.15 -12.25
CA LEU A 177 9.66 5.64 -10.97
C LEU A 177 11.06 6.26 -11.12
N ALA A 178 11.86 5.79 -12.07
CA ALA A 178 13.16 6.36 -12.43
C ALA A 178 13.10 7.84 -12.83
N ASN A 179 11.96 8.27 -13.36
CA ASN A 179 11.69 9.62 -13.86
C ASN A 179 10.80 10.43 -12.90
N GLN A 180 10.37 9.85 -11.78
CA GLN A 180 9.55 10.54 -10.79
C GLN A 180 10.32 11.73 -10.22
N VAL A 181 9.70 12.91 -10.29
CA VAL A 181 10.20 14.13 -9.65
C VAL A 181 9.59 14.19 -8.25
N TYR A 182 10.42 14.34 -7.23
CA TYR A 182 9.96 14.56 -5.86
C TYR A 182 10.20 16.00 -5.44
N ALA A 183 9.44 16.47 -4.44
CA ALA A 183 9.63 17.79 -3.90
C ALA A 183 11.08 17.94 -3.36
N PRO A 184 11.82 19.02 -3.69
CA PRO A 184 13.21 19.19 -3.22
C PRO A 184 13.37 19.23 -1.70
N SER A 185 12.29 19.45 -0.96
CA SER A 185 12.24 19.39 0.50
C SER A 185 12.37 17.98 1.05
N ILE A 186 12.06 16.94 0.27
CA ILE A 186 12.18 15.54 0.67
C ILE A 186 13.63 15.10 0.42
N LYS A 187 14.39 14.89 1.50
CA LYS A 187 15.83 14.62 1.45
C LYS A 187 16.19 13.14 1.52
N ARG A 188 15.30 12.32 2.06
CA ARG A 188 15.57 10.90 2.29
C ARG A 188 14.29 10.11 2.45
N VAL A 189 14.38 8.82 2.16
CA VAL A 189 13.27 7.87 2.25
C VAL A 189 13.70 6.65 3.05
N MET A 190 12.81 6.14 3.88
CA MET A 190 12.90 4.82 4.47
C MET A 190 11.67 4.04 4.05
N ALA A 191 11.86 2.88 3.47
CA ALA A 191 10.78 1.99 3.05
C ALA A 191 11.09 0.56 3.48
N GLY A 192 10.06 -0.26 3.60
CA GLY A 192 10.24 -1.66 3.93
C GLY A 192 8.97 -2.47 3.77
N PHE A 193 9.15 -3.78 3.79
CA PHE A 193 8.10 -4.76 3.57
C PHE A 193 8.22 -5.93 4.55
N CYS A 194 7.11 -6.59 4.80
CA CYS A 194 7.05 -7.82 5.58
C CYS A 194 7.33 -9.04 4.68
N GLU A 195 7.98 -10.08 5.20
CA GLU A 195 8.38 -11.23 4.39
C GLU A 195 7.19 -11.93 3.70
N GLN A 196 6.02 -11.95 4.35
CA GLN A 196 4.80 -12.59 3.85
C GLN A 196 3.69 -11.56 3.58
N GLU A 197 3.99 -10.47 2.84
CA GLU A 197 2.99 -9.44 2.47
C GLU A 197 1.69 -10.03 1.91
N GLY A 198 1.81 -10.97 0.98
CA GLY A 198 0.67 -11.58 0.30
C GLY A 198 -0.23 -12.42 1.21
N ALA A 199 0.17 -12.71 2.45
CA ALA A 199 -0.66 -13.43 3.42
C ALA A 199 -2.03 -12.77 3.60
N LEU A 200 -2.10 -11.45 3.42
CA LEU A 200 -3.33 -10.65 3.38
C LEU A 200 -4.38 -11.21 2.40
N TRP A 201 -3.96 -11.83 1.30
CA TRP A 201 -4.82 -12.39 0.25
C TRP A 201 -5.11 -13.88 0.39
N SER A 202 -4.64 -14.52 1.47
CA SER A 202 -4.86 -15.96 1.71
C SER A 202 -6.35 -16.34 1.63
N GLY A 203 -7.24 -15.49 2.16
CA GLY A 203 -8.69 -15.73 2.13
C GLY A 203 -9.33 -15.68 0.73
N ARG A 204 -8.66 -15.09 -0.27
CA ARG A 204 -9.11 -15.06 -1.67
C ARG A 204 -8.45 -16.13 -2.53
N ILE A 205 -7.18 -16.41 -2.26
CA ILE A 205 -6.38 -17.36 -3.04
C ILE A 205 -6.78 -18.79 -2.65
N LYS A 206 -6.82 -19.12 -1.34
CA LYS A 206 -7.03 -20.50 -0.86
C LYS A 206 -8.33 -21.16 -1.33
N PRO A 207 -9.50 -20.49 -1.38
CA PRO A 207 -10.76 -21.14 -1.77
C PRO A 207 -10.82 -21.58 -3.24
N GLN A 208 -9.86 -21.15 -4.07
CA GLN A 208 -9.94 -21.34 -5.51
C GLN A 208 -9.56 -22.76 -5.98
N GLN A 209 -8.87 -23.58 -5.18
CA GLN A 209 -8.36 -24.90 -5.59
C GLN A 209 -7.48 -24.81 -6.86
N TRP A 210 -6.21 -24.52 -6.67
CA TRP A 210 -5.25 -24.26 -7.73
C TRP A 210 -4.63 -25.52 -8.31
N THR A 211 -4.42 -25.47 -9.62
CA THR A 211 -3.56 -26.37 -10.38
C THR A 211 -2.68 -25.52 -11.29
N VAL A 212 -1.52 -26.01 -11.71
CA VAL A 212 -0.66 -25.26 -12.65
C VAL A 212 -1.38 -24.91 -13.95
N PRO A 213 -2.16 -25.81 -14.60
CA PRO A 213 -2.96 -25.45 -15.75
C PRO A 213 -3.93 -24.29 -15.49
N LYS A 214 -4.55 -24.24 -14.31
CA LYS A 214 -5.44 -23.14 -13.92
C LYS A 214 -4.67 -21.83 -13.74
N ILE A 215 -3.45 -21.87 -13.21
CA ILE A 215 -2.60 -20.67 -13.08
C ILE A 215 -2.23 -20.13 -14.47
N ILE A 216 -1.79 -21.02 -15.37
CA ILE A 216 -1.46 -20.68 -16.76
C ILE A 216 -2.66 -20.05 -17.47
N ASP A 217 -3.85 -20.64 -17.33
CA ASP A 217 -5.09 -20.11 -17.90
C ASP A 217 -5.40 -18.69 -17.39
N ARG A 218 -5.23 -18.42 -16.09
CA ARG A 218 -5.38 -17.07 -15.53
C ARG A 218 -4.35 -16.08 -16.06
N MET A 219 -3.12 -16.52 -16.32
CA MET A 219 -2.04 -15.67 -16.84
C MET A 219 -2.19 -15.37 -18.33
N ALA A 220 -2.73 -16.30 -19.11
CA ALA A 220 -2.85 -16.21 -20.57
C ALA A 220 -3.70 -15.02 -21.06
N ALA A 221 -4.55 -14.46 -20.20
CA ALA A 221 -5.30 -13.24 -20.51
C ALA A 221 -4.42 -11.96 -20.60
N TYR A 222 -3.22 -11.99 -20.04
CA TYR A 222 -2.36 -10.81 -19.89
C TYR A 222 -0.91 -11.03 -20.36
N CYS A 223 -0.45 -12.29 -20.32
CA CYS A 223 0.92 -12.67 -20.59
C CYS A 223 1.01 -13.64 -21.76
N ASP A 224 2.06 -13.50 -22.58
CA ASP A 224 2.41 -14.54 -23.54
C ASP A 224 3.03 -15.78 -22.82
N PRO A 225 3.25 -16.91 -23.53
CA PRO A 225 3.83 -18.09 -22.90
C PRO A 225 5.22 -17.86 -22.27
N ARG A 226 6.09 -17.07 -22.90
CA ARG A 226 7.44 -16.79 -22.39
C ARG A 226 7.35 -16.00 -21.08
N GLU A 227 6.49 -14.99 -21.04
CA GLU A 227 6.20 -14.18 -19.85
C GLU A 227 5.60 -15.04 -18.73
N THR A 228 4.66 -15.93 -19.07
CA THR A 228 4.03 -16.85 -18.12
C THR A 228 5.06 -17.77 -17.47
N TYR A 229 5.88 -18.45 -18.26
CA TYR A 229 6.89 -19.37 -17.72
C TYR A 229 8.02 -18.66 -16.95
N ASP A 230 8.33 -17.42 -17.29
CA ASP A 230 9.26 -16.60 -16.50
C ASP A 230 8.69 -16.30 -15.10
N ILE A 231 7.41 -15.94 -15.00
CA ILE A 231 6.73 -15.77 -13.70
C ILE A 231 6.74 -17.07 -12.91
N LEU A 232 6.33 -18.20 -13.52
CA LEU A 232 6.32 -19.50 -12.84
C LEU A 232 7.72 -19.85 -12.31
N GLY A 233 8.77 -19.64 -13.12
CA GLY A 233 10.16 -19.88 -12.74
C GLY A 233 10.63 -19.02 -11.56
N LYS A 234 10.33 -17.72 -11.56
CA LYS A 234 10.69 -16.79 -10.47
C LYS A 234 10.10 -17.16 -9.10
N TYR A 235 8.98 -17.87 -9.10
CA TYR A 235 8.29 -18.34 -7.89
C TYR A 235 8.39 -19.85 -7.69
N ALA A 236 9.28 -20.51 -8.44
CA ALA A 236 9.54 -21.95 -8.39
C ALA A 236 8.26 -22.80 -8.47
N ILE A 237 7.29 -22.39 -9.29
CA ILE A 237 6.06 -23.14 -9.55
C ILE A 237 6.36 -24.22 -10.59
N THR A 238 6.07 -25.49 -10.26
CA THR A 238 6.30 -26.65 -11.13
C THR A 238 5.02 -27.47 -11.29
N ASP A 239 4.92 -28.25 -12.37
CA ASP A 239 3.77 -29.12 -12.64
C ASP A 239 3.50 -30.18 -11.54
N GLU A 240 4.46 -30.38 -10.63
CA GLU A 240 4.34 -31.31 -9.50
C GLU A 240 3.66 -30.67 -8.27
N ASP A 241 3.55 -29.33 -8.24
CA ASP A 241 2.97 -28.61 -7.11
C ASP A 241 1.48 -28.91 -6.96
N ARG A 242 1.09 -29.25 -5.72
CA ARG A 242 -0.32 -29.38 -5.35
C ARG A 242 -0.86 -28.07 -4.82
N ASP A 243 -2.19 -27.96 -4.72
CA ASP A 243 -2.88 -26.75 -4.26
C ASP A 243 -2.30 -26.15 -2.95
N ASN A 244 -1.98 -27.00 -1.96
CA ASN A 244 -1.38 -26.55 -0.70
C ASN A 244 0.04 -25.96 -0.84
N GLU A 245 0.78 -26.35 -1.89
CA GLU A 245 2.10 -25.83 -2.25
C GLU A 245 1.98 -24.58 -3.15
N LEU A 246 0.94 -24.52 -4.00
CA LEU A 246 0.66 -23.39 -4.88
C LEU A 246 0.14 -22.15 -4.12
N VAL A 247 -0.74 -22.32 -3.14
CA VAL A 247 -1.31 -21.19 -2.37
C VAL A 247 -0.25 -20.25 -1.78
N PRO A 248 0.78 -20.72 -1.05
CA PRO A 248 1.84 -19.84 -0.54
C PRO A 248 2.68 -19.21 -1.65
N LYS A 249 2.95 -19.91 -2.77
CA LYS A 249 3.70 -19.36 -3.92
C LYS A 249 2.93 -18.25 -4.64
N LEU A 250 1.63 -18.46 -4.87
CA LEU A 250 0.73 -17.45 -5.45
C LEU A 250 0.54 -16.25 -4.51
N SER A 251 0.50 -16.51 -3.20
CA SER A 251 0.51 -15.47 -2.18
C SER A 251 1.81 -14.65 -2.25
N ASP A 252 2.98 -15.29 -2.30
CA ASP A 252 4.26 -14.59 -2.45
C ASP A 252 4.32 -13.79 -3.75
N PHE A 253 3.85 -14.34 -4.87
CA PHE A 253 3.71 -13.60 -6.13
C PHE A 253 2.89 -12.32 -5.97
N CYS A 254 1.71 -12.42 -5.37
CA CYS A 254 0.86 -11.24 -5.16
C CYS A 254 1.51 -10.23 -4.21
N GLY A 255 2.16 -10.68 -3.13
CA GLY A 255 2.88 -9.79 -2.22
C GLY A 255 4.10 -9.12 -2.87
N GLY A 256 4.80 -9.86 -3.74
CA GLY A 256 5.94 -9.40 -4.51
C GLY A 256 5.55 -8.24 -5.43
N VAL A 257 4.53 -8.45 -6.25
CA VAL A 257 4.05 -7.46 -7.23
C VAL A 257 3.39 -6.25 -6.55
N GLU A 258 2.53 -6.48 -5.56
CA GLU A 258 1.72 -5.40 -4.96
C GLU A 258 2.45 -4.59 -3.89
N PHE A 259 3.60 -5.05 -3.37
CA PHE A 259 4.31 -4.33 -2.31
C PHE A 259 5.82 -4.32 -2.51
N ARG A 260 6.45 -5.50 -2.58
CA ARG A 260 7.92 -5.62 -2.60
C ARG A 260 8.56 -4.88 -3.77
N GLN A 261 8.06 -5.11 -4.99
CA GLN A 261 8.63 -4.54 -6.21
C GLN A 261 8.48 -3.01 -6.25
N PRO A 262 7.31 -2.40 -6.02
CA PRO A 262 7.20 -0.93 -5.94
C PRO A 262 8.09 -0.29 -4.88
N ILE A 263 8.22 -0.93 -3.71
CA ILE A 263 9.13 -0.45 -2.65
C ILE A 263 10.57 -0.51 -3.10
N TYR A 264 10.97 -1.62 -3.73
CA TYR A 264 12.31 -1.80 -4.28
C TYR A 264 12.63 -0.74 -5.34
N GLU A 265 11.71 -0.54 -6.29
CA GLU A 265 11.88 0.45 -7.36
C GLU A 265 11.95 1.87 -6.82
N LEU A 266 11.17 2.21 -5.78
CA LEU A 266 11.26 3.50 -5.10
C LEU A 266 12.67 3.75 -4.54
N VAL A 267 13.22 2.80 -3.76
CA VAL A 267 14.53 2.99 -3.13
C VAL A 267 15.67 2.92 -4.13
N ASN A 268 15.57 2.06 -5.14
CA ASN A 268 16.59 1.90 -6.17
C ASN A 268 16.69 3.11 -7.11
N ASN A 269 15.56 3.78 -7.36
CA ASN A 269 15.50 4.96 -8.22
C ASN A 269 15.54 6.29 -7.46
N TRP A 270 15.69 6.27 -6.12
CA TRP A 270 15.76 7.48 -5.31
C TRP A 270 17.06 8.25 -5.58
N LYS A 271 16.93 9.50 -6.05
CA LYS A 271 18.08 10.35 -6.44
C LYS A 271 18.28 11.60 -5.56
N GLN A 272 17.41 11.84 -4.59
CA GLN A 272 17.36 13.09 -3.80
C GLN A 272 18.09 13.06 -2.45
N GLY A 273 18.87 12.00 -2.21
CA GLY A 273 19.67 11.80 -1.00
C GLY A 273 19.68 10.32 -0.62
N ASP A 274 19.65 10.03 0.68
CA ASP A 274 19.74 8.64 1.16
C ASP A 274 18.40 7.91 1.06
N ALA A 275 18.45 6.66 0.63
CA ALA A 275 17.35 5.70 0.72
C ALA A 275 17.73 4.57 1.68
N TYR A 276 16.77 4.11 2.48
CA TYR A 276 16.95 3.00 3.41
C TYR A 276 15.87 1.96 3.18
N LEU A 277 16.28 0.69 3.03
CA LEU A 277 15.37 -0.43 2.84
C LEU A 277 15.44 -1.36 4.05
N TYR A 278 14.28 -1.78 4.57
CA TYR A 278 14.19 -2.82 5.57
C TYR A 278 13.25 -3.97 5.17
N ARG A 279 13.48 -5.15 5.76
CA ARG A 279 12.63 -6.33 5.64
C ARG A 279 12.26 -6.86 7.03
N MET A 280 10.97 -6.97 7.29
CA MET A 280 10.43 -7.55 8.53
C MET A 280 10.19 -9.05 8.34
N ARG A 281 10.91 -9.88 9.11
CA ARG A 281 10.82 -11.36 9.09
C ARG A 281 10.29 -11.95 10.39
N PHE A 282 10.21 -11.14 11.45
CA PHE A 282 9.51 -11.57 12.66
C PHE A 282 8.03 -11.85 12.37
N VAL A 283 7.53 -12.93 12.96
CA VAL A 283 6.17 -13.41 12.70
C VAL A 283 5.24 -13.00 13.84
N ASN A 284 3.96 -12.82 13.54
CA ASN A 284 2.95 -12.50 14.53
C ASN A 284 2.83 -13.63 15.56
N GLN A 285 3.04 -13.29 16.84
CA GLN A 285 3.01 -14.20 17.99
C GLN A 285 1.61 -14.39 18.58
N PHE A 286 0.62 -13.63 18.10
CA PHE A 286 -0.73 -13.67 18.64
C PHE A 286 -1.63 -14.61 17.83
N ASP A 287 -2.58 -15.23 18.51
CA ASP A 287 -3.59 -16.07 17.87
C ASP A 287 -4.45 -15.28 16.88
N GLY A 288 -4.82 -15.92 15.77
CA GLY A 288 -5.69 -15.32 14.76
C GLY A 288 -5.30 -15.72 13.34
N MET A 289 -5.92 -15.07 12.36
CA MET A 289 -5.76 -15.35 10.92
C MET A 289 -4.31 -15.29 10.44
N PHE A 290 -3.48 -14.45 11.08
CA PHE A 290 -2.09 -14.23 10.69
C PHE A 290 -1.07 -14.77 11.68
N SER A 291 -1.50 -15.60 12.64
CA SER A 291 -0.62 -16.27 13.59
C SER A 291 0.52 -17.01 12.86
N GLY A 292 1.75 -16.85 13.35
CA GLY A 292 2.94 -17.48 12.77
C GLY A 292 3.38 -16.93 11.41
N LYS A 293 2.83 -15.79 10.97
CA LYS A 293 3.21 -15.14 9.70
C LYS A 293 3.85 -13.77 9.90
N ALA A 294 4.89 -13.46 9.13
CA ALA A 294 5.42 -12.12 8.97
C ALA A 294 4.51 -11.33 8.00
N HIS A 295 3.26 -11.15 8.42
CA HIS A 295 2.18 -10.65 7.56
C HIS A 295 2.23 -9.14 7.35
N HIS A 296 1.49 -8.67 6.33
CA HIS A 296 1.26 -7.26 6.07
C HIS A 296 0.88 -6.48 7.34
N GLY A 297 1.74 -5.55 7.76
CA GLY A 297 1.53 -4.68 8.91
C GLY A 297 2.01 -5.22 10.27
N VAL A 298 2.66 -6.39 10.34
CA VAL A 298 3.24 -6.89 11.61
C VAL A 298 4.33 -5.97 12.16
N ASP A 299 5.04 -5.27 11.27
CA ASP A 299 6.10 -4.31 11.58
C ASP A 299 5.60 -3.10 12.39
N LEU A 300 4.31 -2.77 12.30
CA LEU A 300 3.67 -1.74 13.13
C LEU A 300 3.76 -2.06 14.62
N LEU A 301 3.69 -3.34 15.00
CA LEU A 301 3.85 -3.76 16.40
C LEU A 301 5.22 -3.39 16.94
N PHE A 302 6.26 -3.55 16.10
CA PHE A 302 7.64 -3.24 16.42
C PHE A 302 7.88 -1.73 16.43
N PHE A 303 7.44 -1.04 15.38
CA PHE A 303 7.56 0.42 15.26
C PHE A 303 6.92 1.14 16.46
N PHE A 304 5.64 0.85 16.75
CA PHE A 304 4.91 1.47 17.85
C PHE A 304 5.29 0.92 19.24
N GLN A 305 6.17 -0.09 19.32
CA GLN A 305 6.53 -0.77 20.58
C GLN A 305 5.29 -1.34 21.28
N THR A 306 4.36 -1.89 20.49
CA THR A 306 3.05 -2.35 20.97
C THR A 306 3.19 -3.78 21.48
N TYR A 307 2.66 -4.04 22.67
CA TYR A 307 2.68 -5.36 23.32
C TYR A 307 4.07 -5.94 23.62
N ASN A 308 5.14 -5.13 23.69
CA ASN A 308 6.48 -5.59 24.08
C ASN A 308 6.52 -6.38 25.41
N HIS A 309 5.55 -6.15 26.32
CA HIS A 309 5.43 -6.87 27.59
C HIS A 309 4.87 -8.30 27.45
N LEU A 310 4.29 -8.64 26.31
CA LEU A 310 3.73 -9.97 25.98
C LEU A 310 4.64 -10.76 25.02
N LEU A 311 5.59 -10.08 24.36
CA LEU A 311 6.45 -10.68 23.35
C LEU A 311 7.69 -11.33 23.98
N PRO A 312 8.27 -12.37 23.33
CA PRO A 312 9.57 -12.91 23.73
C PRO A 312 10.67 -11.85 23.75
N LYS A 313 11.74 -12.09 24.51
CA LYS A 313 12.79 -11.07 24.74
C LYS A 313 13.47 -10.62 23.45
N GLU A 314 13.68 -11.55 22.53
CA GLU A 314 14.27 -11.31 21.21
C GLU A 314 13.38 -10.43 20.33
N TYR A 315 12.05 -10.57 20.41
CA TYR A 315 11.09 -9.69 19.74
C TYR A 315 11.14 -8.28 20.33
N THR A 316 11.17 -8.17 21.66
CA THR A 316 11.25 -6.88 22.34
C THR A 316 12.57 -6.16 22.05
N ALA A 317 13.69 -6.88 22.00
CA ALA A 317 14.98 -6.32 21.61
C ALA A 317 14.96 -5.81 20.16
N ALA A 318 14.38 -6.59 19.23
CA ALA A 318 14.23 -6.18 17.85
C ALA A 318 13.28 -4.97 17.69
N ALA A 319 12.18 -4.92 18.46
CA ALA A 319 11.27 -3.79 18.48
C ALA A 319 12.00 -2.53 18.96
N GLU A 320 12.72 -2.59 20.07
CA GLU A 320 13.49 -1.45 20.56
C GLU A 320 14.54 -0.98 19.54
N GLU A 321 15.23 -1.90 18.87
CA GLU A 321 16.21 -1.56 17.84
C GLU A 321 15.57 -0.89 16.62
N MET A 322 14.45 -1.43 16.12
CA MET A 322 13.67 -0.79 15.07
C MET A 322 13.23 0.62 15.50
N GLY A 323 12.76 0.79 16.74
CA GLY A 323 12.38 2.08 17.28
C GLY A 323 13.54 3.09 17.29
N LYS A 324 14.75 2.67 17.70
CA LYS A 324 15.95 3.52 17.65
C LYS A 324 16.28 3.96 16.22
N HIS A 325 16.27 3.03 15.28
CA HIS A 325 16.51 3.33 13.87
C HIS A 325 15.51 4.36 13.31
N PHE A 326 14.21 4.21 13.62
CA PHE A 326 13.22 5.20 13.21
C PHE A 326 13.48 6.56 13.87
N VAL A 327 13.78 6.61 15.17
CA VAL A 327 14.11 7.87 15.85
C VAL A 327 15.36 8.53 15.26
N GLU A 328 16.37 7.75 14.86
CA GLU A 328 17.56 8.25 14.17
C GLU A 328 17.21 8.85 12.81
N PHE A 329 16.44 8.12 12.00
CA PHE A 329 15.97 8.59 10.70
C PHE A 329 15.19 9.91 10.82
N LEU A 330 14.21 9.97 11.75
CA LEU A 330 13.44 11.18 12.07
C LEU A 330 14.34 12.35 12.44
N ASN A 331 15.49 12.09 13.04
CA ASN A 331 16.43 13.10 13.47
C ASN A 331 17.47 13.48 12.41
N GLY A 332 17.39 12.94 11.20
CA GLY A 332 18.38 13.20 10.16
C GLY A 332 19.69 12.42 10.36
N ILE A 333 19.69 11.40 11.21
CA ILE A 333 20.81 10.50 11.42
C ILE A 333 20.59 9.26 10.56
N SER A 334 21.65 8.75 9.92
CA SER A 334 21.58 7.49 9.18
C SER A 334 21.39 6.33 10.16
N PRO A 335 20.26 5.60 10.11
CA PRO A 335 20.02 4.47 11.02
C PRO A 335 20.87 3.25 10.68
N TRP A 336 21.26 3.10 9.42
CA TRP A 336 22.27 2.17 8.92
C TRP A 336 22.86 2.74 7.62
N ALA A 337 23.73 1.99 6.93
CA ALA A 337 24.26 2.43 5.64
C ALA A 337 23.12 2.60 4.60
N PRO A 338 23.14 3.64 3.75
CA PRO A 338 22.15 3.80 2.70
C PRO A 338 22.12 2.60 1.75
N PHE A 339 20.93 2.28 1.25
CA PHE A 339 20.70 1.23 0.29
C PHE A 339 21.46 1.49 -1.02
N THR A 340 22.10 0.44 -1.54
CA THR A 340 22.81 0.49 -2.84
C THR A 340 22.60 -0.82 -3.59
N GLU A 341 21.82 -0.78 -4.67
CA GLU A 341 21.45 -1.94 -5.50
C GLU A 341 20.81 -3.09 -4.71
N MET A 342 21.59 -4.00 -4.15
CA MET A 342 21.11 -5.10 -3.32
C MET A 342 21.65 -5.04 -1.89
N ASN A 343 22.53 -4.09 -1.58
CA ASN A 343 23.24 -4.03 -0.31
C ASN A 343 22.55 -3.10 0.68
N ASN A 344 22.90 -3.30 1.95
CA ASN A 344 22.46 -2.49 3.07
C ASN A 344 20.95 -2.56 3.36
N VAL A 345 20.38 -3.76 3.23
CA VAL A 345 18.99 -4.02 3.63
C VAL A 345 18.95 -4.40 5.11
N MET A 346 18.29 -3.59 5.93
CA MET A 346 18.10 -3.90 7.35
C MET A 346 17.09 -5.03 7.50
N ASN A 347 17.53 -6.16 8.05
CA ASN A 347 16.66 -7.30 8.32
C ASN A 347 16.29 -7.29 9.79
N TYR A 348 14.98 -7.35 10.07
CA TYR A 348 14.46 -7.62 11.40
C TYR A 348 13.92 -9.05 11.41
N GLY A 349 14.80 -10.02 11.68
CA GLY A 349 14.46 -11.44 11.71
C GLY A 349 14.86 -12.12 13.02
N PRO A 350 14.24 -13.28 13.33
CA PRO A 350 14.55 -14.04 14.55
C PRO A 350 15.97 -14.64 14.56
N ASP A 351 16.53 -14.88 13.38
CA ASP A 351 17.89 -15.35 13.14
C ASP A 351 18.92 -14.21 13.19
N HIS A 352 18.54 -13.01 12.72
CA HIS A 352 19.43 -11.87 12.67
C HIS A 352 18.66 -10.54 12.63
N VAL A 353 19.09 -9.59 13.47
CA VAL A 353 18.75 -8.17 13.33
C VAL A 353 20.00 -7.43 12.87
N GLY A 354 20.00 -6.96 11.62
CA GLY A 354 21.16 -6.30 11.05
C GLY A 354 21.10 -6.14 9.53
N SER A 355 22.09 -5.42 9.02
CA SER A 355 22.19 -5.05 7.60
C SER A 355 22.89 -6.14 6.79
N GLN A 356 22.27 -6.58 5.70
CA GLN A 356 22.82 -7.57 4.78
C GLN A 356 22.38 -7.30 3.33
N SER A 357 22.96 -8.04 2.38
CA SER A 357 22.51 -8.01 0.99
C SER A 357 21.18 -8.76 0.82
N LEU A 358 20.34 -8.27 -0.08
CA LEU A 358 19.11 -8.94 -0.50
C LEU A 358 19.45 -10.24 -1.25
N GLU A 359 18.67 -11.30 -1.01
CA GLU A 359 18.85 -12.56 -1.72
C GLU A 359 18.60 -12.37 -3.23
N ALA A 360 19.47 -12.97 -4.05
CA ALA A 360 19.39 -12.86 -5.51
C ALA A 360 18.05 -13.35 -6.08
N SER A 361 17.40 -14.31 -5.43
CA SER A 361 16.05 -14.78 -5.79
C SER A 361 15.00 -13.69 -5.62
N LEU A 362 14.99 -12.98 -4.48
CA LEU A 362 14.06 -11.89 -4.21
C LEU A 362 14.31 -10.69 -5.14
N TYR A 363 15.58 -10.38 -5.40
CA TYR A 363 15.94 -9.37 -6.39
C TYR A 363 15.42 -9.77 -7.78
N GLY A 364 15.67 -11.02 -8.19
CA GLY A 364 15.22 -11.57 -9.46
C GLY A 364 13.71 -11.53 -9.64
N GLN A 365 12.91 -11.71 -8.58
CA GLN A 365 11.46 -11.56 -8.63
C GLN A 365 11.00 -10.13 -8.93
N CYS A 366 11.79 -9.11 -8.58
CA CYS A 366 11.47 -7.70 -8.84
C CYS A 366 11.89 -7.25 -10.24
N GLN A 367 12.74 -8.00 -10.94
CA GLN A 367 13.27 -7.62 -12.25
C GLN A 367 12.27 -7.91 -13.38
N PRO A 368 12.17 -7.03 -14.40
CA PRO A 368 11.39 -7.31 -15.59
C PRO A 368 12.02 -8.41 -16.45
N LEU A 369 11.18 -9.13 -17.20
CA LEU A 369 11.67 -10.03 -18.23
C LEU A 369 12.30 -9.23 -19.37
N ASN A 370 13.54 -9.55 -19.75
CA ASN A 370 14.26 -8.86 -20.81
C ASN A 370 13.48 -8.81 -22.13
N GLY A 371 13.26 -7.59 -22.63
CA GLY A 371 12.52 -7.30 -23.86
C GLY A 371 11.00 -7.24 -23.69
N CYS A 372 10.48 -7.45 -22.48
CA CYS A 372 9.06 -7.24 -22.19
C CYS A 372 8.77 -5.75 -21.99
N LYS A 373 7.66 -5.27 -22.57
CA LYS A 373 7.11 -3.94 -22.31
C LYS A 373 5.94 -4.08 -21.34
N ASP A 374 5.74 -3.07 -20.50
CA ASP A 374 4.59 -2.99 -19.59
C ASP A 374 4.53 -4.14 -18.56
N TRP A 375 5.71 -4.68 -18.21
CA TRP A 375 5.85 -5.88 -17.39
C TRP A 375 5.14 -5.75 -16.04
N PHE A 376 5.31 -4.60 -15.38
CA PHE A 376 4.70 -4.38 -14.07
C PHE A 376 3.17 -4.38 -14.12
N ASN A 377 2.57 -3.74 -15.13
CA ASN A 377 1.12 -3.70 -15.29
C ASN A 377 0.54 -5.06 -15.65
N LYS A 378 1.25 -5.86 -16.47
CA LYS A 378 0.90 -7.26 -16.71
C LYS A 378 0.91 -8.08 -15.42
N CYS A 379 2.00 -8.03 -14.65
CA CYS A 379 2.11 -8.72 -13.37
C CYS A 379 1.02 -8.30 -12.37
N THR A 380 0.70 -7.01 -12.32
CA THR A 380 -0.38 -6.47 -11.47
C THR A 380 -1.75 -7.02 -11.91
N SER A 381 -2.00 -7.10 -13.21
CA SER A 381 -3.23 -7.67 -13.76
C SER A 381 -3.35 -9.17 -13.47
N VAL A 382 -2.25 -9.92 -13.58
CA VAL A 382 -2.18 -11.32 -13.16
C VAL A 382 -2.43 -11.48 -11.67
N SER A 383 -1.84 -10.63 -10.81
CA SER A 383 -2.09 -10.66 -9.37
C SER A 383 -3.58 -10.47 -9.06
N ARG A 384 -4.23 -9.49 -9.69
CA ARG A 384 -5.67 -9.25 -9.55
C ARG A 384 -6.50 -10.47 -9.97
N ALA A 385 -6.15 -11.10 -11.10
CA ALA A 385 -6.83 -12.30 -11.58
C ALA A 385 -6.67 -13.49 -10.60
N ILE A 386 -5.47 -13.70 -10.05
CA ILE A 386 -5.22 -14.72 -9.02
C ILE A 386 -6.03 -14.44 -7.76
N ARG A 387 -6.17 -13.17 -7.38
CA ARG A 387 -6.96 -12.74 -6.21
C ARG A 387 -8.47 -12.72 -6.46
N ASN A 388 -8.91 -13.04 -7.68
CA ASN A 388 -10.30 -12.93 -8.11
C ASN A 388 -10.87 -11.54 -7.80
N GLU A 389 -10.07 -10.51 -8.08
CA GLU A 389 -10.46 -9.10 -8.01
C GLU A 389 -11.20 -8.72 -9.29
N ILE A 390 -12.29 -7.97 -9.16
CA ILE A 390 -13.04 -7.45 -10.31
C ILE A 390 -12.30 -6.24 -10.86
N VAL A 391 -11.90 -6.30 -12.14
CA VAL A 391 -11.25 -5.19 -12.85
C VAL A 391 -12.18 -4.70 -13.94
N TYR A 392 -12.72 -3.49 -13.77
CA TYR A 392 -13.55 -2.84 -14.78
C TYR A 392 -12.67 -2.25 -15.89
N THR A 393 -12.91 -2.63 -17.15
CA THR A 393 -12.24 -2.10 -18.36
C THR A 393 -13.30 -1.71 -19.40
N ARG A 394 -12.99 -0.73 -20.28
CA ARG A 394 -13.88 -0.39 -21.40
C ARG A 394 -13.95 -1.56 -22.38
N GLY A 395 -15.06 -2.31 -22.38
CA GLY A 395 -15.39 -3.33 -23.38
C GLY A 395 -15.68 -4.74 -22.87
N GLY A 396 -15.64 -4.98 -21.55
CA GLY A 396 -16.03 -6.26 -20.95
C GLY A 396 -16.98 -6.04 -19.77
N GLU A 397 -18.06 -6.81 -19.72
CA GLU A 397 -19.03 -6.88 -18.62
C GLU A 397 -18.39 -7.21 -17.26
#